data_AF-A0A7D7QJR8-F1
#
_entry.id   AF-A0A7D7QJR8-F1
#
_cell.length_a   1.000
_cell.length_b   1.000
_cell.length_c   1.000
_cell.angle_alpha   90.00
_cell.angle_beta   90.00
_cell.angle_gamma   90.00
#
_symmetry.space_group_name_H-M   'P 1'
#
loop_
_entity.id
_entity.type
_entity.pdbx_description
1 polymer ?
#
loop_
_entity_poly.entity_id
_entity_poly.type
_entity_poly.pdbx_seq_one_letter_code
_entity_poly.pdbx_strand_id
1 'polypeptide(L)'
;MTTDLVTYYGQTERINQFVQNYGVYLEKLDRETKLLLRTTLSQYVFMQRICSPEDYSLTEALTDGHFERFLWNGIPEVLKNICLQLKGLTADEAETILEALQHQIRWGNARQVVS
;
A
#
# COMPACT_ATOMS: atom_id res chain seq x y z
N MET A 1 -1.45 1.83 25.39
CA MET A 1 -1.21 0.78 24.37
C MET A 1 0.05 1.20 23.64
N THR A 2 1.11 0.42 23.74
CA THR A 2 2.33 0.61 22.94
C THR A 2 1.97 0.33 21.49
N THR A 3 1.89 1.38 20.67
CA THR A 3 1.89 1.26 19.22
C THR A 3 3.27 0.78 18.83
N ASP A 4 3.44 -0.54 18.72
CA ASP A 4 4.66 -1.12 18.22
C ASP A 4 4.99 -0.46 16.87
N LEU A 5 6.20 0.07 16.79
CA LEU A 5 6.74 0.69 15.59
C LEU A 5 6.67 -0.35 14.48
N VAL A 6 5.97 -0.02 13.41
CA VAL A 6 6.09 -0.78 12.17
C VAL A 6 7.55 -0.67 11.75
N THR A 7 8.25 -1.79 11.84
CA THR A 7 9.63 -1.86 11.35
C THR A 7 9.54 -2.16 9.87
N TYR A 8 9.97 -1.20 9.04
CA TYR A 8 10.08 -1.46 7.61
C TYR A 8 11.36 -2.29 7.37
N TYR A 9 11.25 -3.54 6.92
CA TYR A 9 12.39 -4.35 6.51
C TYR A 9 12.97 -3.80 5.21
N GLY A 10 14.00 -2.95 5.35
CA GLY A 10 14.63 -2.22 4.25
C GLY A 10 14.17 -0.76 4.22
N GLN A 11 14.98 0.14 4.78
CA GLN A 11 14.79 1.58 4.66
C GLN A 11 15.44 2.08 3.37
N THR A 12 14.71 2.02 2.27
CA THR A 12 15.11 2.72 1.05
C THR A 12 14.64 4.17 1.10
N GLU A 13 15.26 5.04 0.30
CA GLU A 13 14.85 6.44 0.16
C GLU A 13 13.37 6.57 -0.23
N ARG A 14 12.86 5.61 -1.01
CA ARG A 14 11.46 5.55 -1.42
C ARG A 14 10.53 5.30 -0.22
N ILE A 15 10.87 4.34 0.64
CA ILE A 15 10.11 4.06 1.87
C ILE A 15 10.19 5.25 2.82
N ASN A 16 11.35 5.90 2.93
CA ASN A 16 11.50 7.11 3.74
C ASN A 16 10.58 8.24 3.26
N GLN A 17 10.53 8.49 1.95
CA GLN A 17 9.63 9.47 1.36
C GLN A 17 8.16 9.09 1.55
N PHE A 18 7.83 7.80 1.47
CA PHE A 18 6.48 7.31 1.72
C PHE A 18 6.05 7.59 3.16
N VAL A 19 6.92 7.29 4.12
CA VAL A 19 6.71 7.58 5.54
C VAL A 19 6.64 9.09 5.82
N GLN A 20 7.48 9.91 5.18
CA GLN A 20 7.40 11.38 5.33
C GLN A 20 6.04 11.91 4.84
N ASN A 21 5.57 11.43 3.70
CA ASN A 21 4.33 11.89 3.08
C ASN A 21 3.09 11.44 3.85
N TYR A 22 3.05 10.19 4.30
CA TYR A 22 1.83 9.57 4.84
C TYR A 22 1.88 9.26 6.34
N GLY A 23 3.03 9.46 6.99
CA GLY A 23 3.25 9.20 8.40
C GLY A 23 3.83 7.81 8.65
N VAL A 24 4.52 7.66 9.79
CA VAL A 24 5.18 6.39 10.17
C VAL A 24 4.17 5.26 10.37
N TYR A 25 2.95 5.62 10.79
CA TYR A 25 1.81 4.72 10.95
C TYR A 25 0.79 4.86 9.82
N LEU A 26 1.18 5.49 8.70
CA LEU A 26 0.30 5.84 7.59
C LEU A 26 -0.95 6.60 8.06
N GLU A 27 -0.85 7.37 9.15
CA GLU A 27 -1.96 8.03 9.83
C GLU A 27 -2.66 9.09 8.98
N LYS A 28 -2.01 9.58 7.94
CA LYS A 28 -2.61 10.50 6.96
C LYS A 28 -3.47 9.77 5.92
N LEU A 29 -3.45 8.44 5.87
CA LEU A 29 -4.33 7.63 5.04
C LEU A 29 -5.55 7.18 5.84
N ASP A 30 -6.73 7.40 5.27
CA ASP A 30 -7.95 6.85 5.83
C ASP A 30 -7.99 5.30 5.71
N ARG A 31 -8.99 4.72 6.37
CA ARG A 31 -9.14 3.26 6.41
C ARG A 31 -9.37 2.67 5.02
N GLU A 32 -10.20 3.32 4.21
CA GLU A 32 -10.54 2.84 2.87
C GLU A 32 -9.29 2.81 1.98
N THR A 33 -8.52 3.90 1.95
CA THR A 33 -7.27 4.00 1.19
C THR A 33 -6.26 2.94 1.64
N LYS A 34 -6.14 2.69 2.95
CA LYS A 34 -5.27 1.62 3.47
C LYS A 34 -5.70 0.23 3.01
N LEU A 35 -7.00 -0.04 2.98
CA LEU A 35 -7.54 -1.32 2.48
C LEU A 35 -7.30 -1.47 0.98
N LEU A 36 -7.56 -0.41 0.20
CA LEU A 36 -7.34 -0.43 -1.23
C LEU A 36 -5.85 -0.63 -1.57
N LEU A 37 -4.96 0.10 -0.88
CA LEU A 37 -3.52 -0.03 -1.04
C LEU A 37 -3.05 -1.45 -0.67
N ARG A 38 -3.60 -2.05 0.38
CA ARG A 38 -3.30 -3.44 0.75
C ARG A 38 -3.69 -4.42 -0.36
N THR A 39 -4.84 -4.25 -1.00
CA THR A 39 -5.24 -5.08 -2.15
C THR A 39 -4.27 -4.91 -3.32
N THR A 40 -3.93 -3.66 -3.67
CA THR A 40 -3.00 -3.34 -4.76
C THR A 40 -1.62 -3.97 -4.53
N LEU A 41 -1.05 -3.82 -3.33
CA LEU A 41 0.26 -4.39 -3.02
C LEU A 41 0.22 -5.92 -2.96
N SER A 42 -0.89 -6.52 -2.51
CA SER A 42 -1.04 -7.99 -2.52
C SER A 42 -1.05 -8.53 -3.94
N GLN A 43 -1.79 -7.86 -4.84
CA GLN A 43 -1.82 -8.19 -6.26
C GLN A 43 -0.43 -8.03 -6.90
N TYR A 44 0.26 -6.94 -6.60
CA TYR A 44 1.62 -6.68 -7.09
C TYR A 44 2.59 -7.78 -6.69
N VAL A 45 2.69 -8.11 -5.39
CA VAL A 45 3.58 -9.17 -4.89
C VAL A 45 3.26 -10.52 -5.52
N PHE A 46 1.97 -10.84 -5.67
CA PHE A 46 1.55 -12.10 -6.29
C PHE A 46 2.01 -12.18 -7.75
N MET A 47 1.79 -11.12 -8.53
CA MET A 47 2.13 -11.09 -9.95
C MET A 47 3.63 -10.97 -10.21
N GLN A 48 4.39 -10.34 -9.32
CA GLN A 48 5.86 -10.33 -9.37
C GLN A 48 6.48 -11.74 -9.27
N ARG A 49 5.73 -12.74 -8.79
CA ARG A 49 6.17 -14.16 -8.79
C ARG A 49 5.81 -14.91 -10.08
N ILE A 50 4.94 -14.34 -10.91
CA ILE A 50 4.40 -14.97 -12.12
C ILE A 50 4.99 -14.31 -13.38
N CYS A 51 5.15 -13.00 -13.35
CA CYS A 51 5.68 -12.17 -14.43
C CYS A 51 7.07 -11.66 -14.06
N SER A 52 7.85 -11.24 -15.06
CA SER A 52 9.11 -10.54 -14.79
C SER A 52 8.80 -9.20 -14.10
N PRO A 53 9.66 -8.71 -13.20
CA PRO A 53 9.43 -7.44 -12.52
C PRO A 53 9.24 -6.23 -13.43
N GLU A 54 9.82 -6.28 -14.62
CA GLU A 54 9.73 -5.25 -15.65
C GLU A 54 8.39 -5.26 -16.40
N ASP A 55 7.69 -6.40 -16.38
CA ASP A 55 6.46 -6.65 -17.15
C ASP A 55 5.19 -6.39 -16.35
N TYR A 56 5.30 -6.17 -15.04
CA TYR A 56 4.13 -5.93 -14.18
C TYR A 56 4.39 -4.86 -13.11
N SER A 57 3.89 -3.67 -13.39
CA SER A 57 3.99 -2.48 -12.57
C SER A 57 2.92 -2.40 -11.47
N LEU A 58 3.18 -1.55 -10.48
CA LEU A 58 2.21 -1.26 -9.43
C LEU A 58 0.93 -0.59 -9.97
N THR A 59 1.00 0.10 -11.11
CA THR A 59 -0.16 0.70 -11.79
C THR A 59 -1.05 -0.36 -12.44
N GLU A 60 -0.46 -1.43 -12.97
CA GLU A 60 -1.23 -2.59 -13.46
C GLU A 60 -1.88 -3.31 -12.28
N ALA A 61 -1.14 -3.54 -11.19
CA ALA A 61 -1.70 -4.09 -9.95
C ALA A 61 -2.86 -3.27 -9.38
N LEU A 62 -2.78 -1.95 -9.50
CA LEU A 62 -3.84 -1.02 -9.08
C LEU A 62 -5.09 -1.18 -9.94
N THR A 63 -4.92 -1.35 -11.25
CA THR A 63 -6.03 -1.52 -12.20
C THR A 63 -6.68 -2.88 -12.02
N ASP A 64 -5.89 -3.94 -11.96
CA ASP A 64 -6.36 -5.32 -11.81
C ASP A 64 -7.03 -5.55 -10.45
N GLY A 65 -6.37 -5.13 -9.38
CA GLY A 65 -6.85 -5.34 -8.00
C GLY A 65 -8.12 -4.56 -7.67
N HIS A 66 -8.48 -3.56 -8.48
CA HIS A 66 -9.67 -2.72 -8.28
C HIS A 66 -10.55 -2.63 -9.52
N PHE A 67 -10.46 -3.60 -10.43
CA PHE A 67 -11.14 -3.56 -11.73
C PHE A 67 -12.65 -3.26 -11.60
N GLU A 68 -13.35 -3.94 -10.69
CA GLU A 68 -14.78 -3.67 -10.46
C GLU A 68 -15.00 -2.23 -9.98
N ARG A 69 -14.26 -1.76 -8.98
CA ARG A 69 -14.39 -0.39 -8.47
C ARG A 69 -14.05 0.66 -9.52
N PHE A 70 -13.05 0.39 -10.35
CA PHE A 70 -12.65 1.23 -11.47
C PHE A 70 -13.81 1.46 -12.44
N LEU A 71 -14.62 0.43 -12.73
CA LEU A 71 -15.77 0.54 -13.63
C LEU A 71 -16.90 1.43 -13.09
N TRP A 72 -17.08 1.51 -11.77
CA TRP A 72 -18.23 2.20 -11.17
C TRP A 72 -17.90 3.57 -10.58
N ASN A 73 -16.81 3.66 -9.82
CA ASN A 73 -16.50 4.84 -9.00
C ASN A 73 -15.11 5.42 -9.28
N GLY A 74 -14.36 4.81 -10.20
CA GLY A 74 -12.98 5.16 -10.48
C GLY A 74 -12.03 4.83 -9.31
N ILE A 75 -10.74 4.96 -9.58
CA ILE A 75 -9.69 4.80 -8.56
C ILE A 75 -9.46 6.14 -7.85
N PRO A 76 -9.46 6.18 -6.50
CA PRO A 76 -9.16 7.41 -5.75
C PRO A 76 -7.81 8.01 -6.15
N GLU A 77 -7.75 9.33 -6.32
CA GLU A 77 -6.54 10.02 -6.80
C GLU A 77 -5.35 9.86 -5.84
N VAL A 78 -5.62 9.83 -4.53
CA VAL A 78 -4.61 9.54 -3.50
C VAL A 78 -3.92 8.20 -3.74
N LEU A 79 -4.67 7.18 -4.18
CA LEU A 79 -4.15 5.85 -4.42
C LEU A 79 -3.28 5.80 -5.67
N LYS A 80 -3.64 6.55 -6.72
CA LYS A 80 -2.78 6.71 -7.92
C LYS A 80 -1.48 7.41 -7.56
N ASN A 81 -1.54 8.49 -6.79
CA ASN A 81 -0.36 9.24 -6.35
C ASN A 81 0.58 8.38 -5.50
N ILE A 82 0.03 7.56 -4.60
CA ILE A 82 0.81 6.57 -3.86
C ILE A 82 1.50 5.60 -4.83
N CYS A 83 0.77 5.02 -5.80
CA CYS A 83 1.36 4.07 -6.74
C CYS A 83 2.46 4.68 -7.61
N LEU A 84 2.31 5.96 -8.02
CA LEU A 84 3.33 6.70 -8.75
C LEU A 84 4.58 6.95 -7.89
N GLN A 85 4.40 7.36 -6.63
CA GLN A 85 5.51 7.55 -5.68
C GLN A 85 6.26 6.22 -5.45
N LEU A 86 5.50 5.13 -5.38
CA LEU A 86 6.03 3.79 -5.15
C LEU A 86 6.53 3.11 -6.44
N LYS A 87 6.69 3.84 -7.56
CA LYS A 87 7.19 3.25 -8.80
C LYS A 87 8.59 2.65 -8.62
N GLY A 88 8.76 1.43 -9.14
CA GLY A 88 10.01 0.67 -9.04
C GLY A 88 10.22 0.04 -7.67
N LEU A 89 9.14 -0.18 -6.91
CA LEU A 89 9.18 -0.95 -5.68
C LEU A 89 9.62 -2.39 -5.94
N THR A 90 10.46 -2.95 -5.08
CA THR A 90 10.71 -4.41 -5.11
C THR A 90 9.57 -5.18 -4.46
N ALA A 91 9.52 -6.50 -4.66
CA ALA A 91 8.57 -7.36 -3.94
C ALA A 91 8.77 -7.28 -2.41
N ASP A 92 10.02 -7.28 -1.94
CA ASP A 92 10.35 -7.21 -0.51
C ASP A 92 9.90 -5.89 0.14
N GLU A 93 10.10 -4.77 -0.56
CA GLU A 93 9.59 -3.46 -0.14
C GLU A 93 8.05 -3.48 -0.06
N ALA A 94 7.37 -4.17 -0.98
CA ALA A 94 5.90 -4.25 -1.01
C ALA A 94 5.38 -5.10 0.14
N GLU A 95 6.01 -6.24 0.41
CA GLU A 95 5.70 -7.12 1.55
C GLU A 95 5.87 -6.36 2.88
N THR A 96 6.90 -5.53 2.99
CA THR A 96 7.10 -4.67 4.15
C THR A 96 5.96 -3.65 4.35
N ILE A 97 5.52 -2.98 3.28
CA ILE A 97 4.37 -2.05 3.36
C ILE A 97 3.08 -2.83 3.66
N LEU A 98 2.93 -4.06 3.17
CA LEU A 98 1.79 -4.92 3.49
C LEU A 98 1.72 -5.26 4.98
N GLU A 99 2.85 -5.60 5.61
CA GLU A 99 2.93 -5.83 7.05
C GLU A 99 2.52 -4.58 7.84
N ALA A 100 3.03 -3.40 7.42
CA ALA A 100 2.66 -2.11 7.99
C ALA A 100 1.15 -1.88 7.95
N LEU A 101 0.55 -2.04 6.76
CA LEU A 101 -0.88 -1.86 6.55
C LEU A 101 -1.69 -2.87 7.36
N GLN A 102 -1.28 -4.13 7.39
CA GLN A 102 -1.94 -5.18 8.15
C GLN A 102 -1.95 -4.87 9.64
N HIS A 103 -0.83 -4.34 10.16
CA HIS A 103 -0.74 -3.89 11.55
C HIS A 103 -1.66 -2.72 11.84
N GLN A 104 -1.66 -1.69 10.99
CA GLN A 104 -2.53 -0.51 11.15
C GLN A 104 -4.02 -0.86 11.09
N ILE A 105 -4.39 -1.82 10.24
CA ILE A 105 -5.77 -2.30 10.10
C ILE A 105 -6.22 -3.08 11.34
N ARG A 106 -5.35 -3.90 11.96
CA ARG A 106 -5.74 -4.76 13.10
C ARG A 106 -5.60 -4.08 14.45
N TRP A 107 -4.54 -3.31 14.64
CA TRP A 107 -4.15 -2.78 15.95
C TRP A 107 -3.92 -1.28 15.97
N GLY A 108 -3.69 -0.66 14.81
CA GLY A 108 -3.39 0.76 14.71
C GLY A 108 -4.59 1.67 14.45
N ASN A 109 -4.29 2.82 13.87
CA ASN A 109 -5.24 3.93 13.66
C ASN A 109 -6.38 3.63 12.67
N ALA A 110 -6.32 2.51 11.95
CA ALA A 110 -7.36 2.10 11.00
C ALA A 110 -8.30 1.03 11.58
N ARG A 111 -8.21 0.73 12.88
CA ARG A 111 -8.95 -0.34 13.55
C ARG A 111 -10.46 -0.07 13.64
N GLN A 112 -10.93 1.18 13.68
CA GLN A 112 -12.37 1.54 13.65
C GLN A 112 -12.54 3.06 13.58
N VAL A 113 -13.30 3.54 12.58
CA VAL A 113 -14.13 4.76 12.71
C VAL A 113 -15.56 4.26 12.51
N VAL A 114 -16.12 3.64 13.54
CA VAL A 114 -17.57 3.47 13.63
C VAL A 114 -17.94 4.18 14.92
N SER A 115 -18.31 5.45 14.77
CA SER A 115 -19.16 6.16 15.72
C SER A 115 -20.53 6.26 15.10
#